data_AF-A0A3B5L6U8-F1
#
_entry.id   AF-A0A3B5L6U8-F1
#
_cell.length_a   1.000
_cell.length_b   1.000
_cell.length_c   1.000
_cell.angle_alpha   90.00
_cell.angle_beta   90.00
_cell.angle_gamma   90.00
#
_symmetry.space_group_name_H-M   'P 1'
#
loop_
_entity.id
_entity.type
_entity.pdbx_description
1 polymer ?
#
loop_
_entity_poly.entity_id
_entity_poly.type
_entity_poly.pdbx_seq_one_letter_code
_entity_poly.pdbx_strand_id
1 'polypeptide(L)'
;MSAEWNNGLPFIPGYTFRDLSKTAFHRSQTLGYKNGFILPRRPSVVIGKEVLASEPLTHHDIDKLCFEAPCTVYDKPQYEEFIPAHVALDKKRTIAEHFAWFDNPQL
;
A
#
# COMPACT_ATOMS: atom_id res chain seq x y z
N MET A 1 17.74 25.75 15.44
CA MET A 1 16.33 25.99 15.78
C MET A 1 15.49 25.38 14.67
N SER A 2 14.87 24.23 14.90
CA SER A 2 13.82 23.64 14.04
C SER A 2 13.42 22.31 14.70
N ALA A 3 12.42 22.33 15.59
CA ALA A 3 11.91 21.12 16.23
C ALA A 3 10.40 21.19 16.52
N GLU A 4 9.68 22.10 15.87
CA GLU A 4 8.23 22.23 16.01
C GLU A 4 7.61 22.33 14.61
N TRP A 5 7.59 21.22 13.88
CA TRP A 5 6.90 21.15 12.59
C TRP A 5 5.51 20.54 12.69
N ASN A 6 5.27 19.72 13.72
CA ASN A 6 4.04 18.96 13.83
C ASN A 6 3.04 19.69 14.72
N ASN A 7 2.34 20.67 14.14
CA ASN A 7 1.19 21.34 14.76
C ASN A 7 -0.06 20.44 14.86
N GLY A 8 0.10 19.11 14.75
CA GLY A 8 -1.01 18.13 14.72
C GLY A 8 -1.86 18.17 13.44
N LEU A 9 -1.55 19.04 12.48
CA LEU A 9 -2.30 19.18 11.23
C LEU A 9 -1.90 18.11 10.21
N PRO A 10 -2.87 17.51 9.50
CA PRO A 10 -2.61 16.49 8.50
C PRO A 10 -1.88 17.07 7.28
N PHE A 11 -1.16 16.21 6.55
CA PHE A 11 -0.44 16.57 5.32
C PHE A 11 -1.41 16.84 4.15
N ILE A 12 -2.10 17.97 4.18
CA ILE A 12 -2.96 18.43 3.09
C ILE A 12 -2.15 19.23 2.05
N PRO A 13 -2.53 19.17 0.76
CA PRO A 13 -1.94 20.02 -0.27
C PRO A 13 -2.02 21.50 0.13
N GLY A 14 -0.91 22.23 0.03
CA GLY A 14 -0.84 23.64 0.40
C GLY A 14 -0.45 23.93 1.86
N TYR A 15 -0.51 22.94 2.75
CA TYR A 15 0.00 23.07 4.13
C TYR A 15 1.42 22.52 4.26
N THR A 16 2.33 23.10 3.47
CA THR A 16 3.75 22.75 3.47
C THR A 16 4.59 24.01 3.53
N PHE A 17 5.59 24.08 4.41
CA PHE A 17 6.60 25.13 4.36
C PHE A 17 7.89 24.62 3.70
N ARG A 18 8.51 25.49 2.89
CA ARG A 18 9.75 25.18 2.20
C ARG A 18 10.90 25.76 3.00
N ASP A 19 11.73 24.89 3.55
CA ASP A 19 12.96 25.32 4.22
C ASP A 19 14.04 25.69 3.19
N LEU A 20 14.36 26.99 3.12
CA LEU A 20 15.37 27.55 2.23
C LEU A 20 16.81 27.30 2.71
N SER A 21 17.00 26.88 3.97
CA SER A 21 18.33 26.58 4.52
C SER A 21 18.87 25.23 4.07
N LYS A 22 18.02 24.36 3.51
CA LYS A 22 18.41 23.06 2.96
C LYS A 22 19.22 23.25 1.69
N THR A 23 20.48 22.84 1.73
CA THR A 23 21.45 23.05 0.64
C THR A 23 21.98 21.77 0.02
N ALA A 24 21.86 20.62 0.70
CA ALA A 24 22.43 19.35 0.25
C ALA A 24 21.35 18.38 -0.24
N PHE A 25 21.14 18.32 -1.56
CA PHE A 25 20.11 17.48 -2.18
C PHE A 25 20.62 16.16 -2.75
N HIS A 26 21.86 15.80 -2.45
CA HIS A 26 22.42 14.51 -2.84
C HIS A 26 21.68 13.37 -2.13
N ARG A 27 21.31 12.33 -2.88
CA ARG A 27 20.69 11.12 -2.31
C ARG A 27 21.79 10.21 -1.76
N SER A 28 21.69 9.85 -0.48
CA SER A 28 22.56 8.82 0.10
C SER A 28 22.14 7.45 -0.43
N GLN A 29 23.12 6.61 -0.79
CA GLN A 29 22.87 5.23 -1.18
C GLN A 29 22.44 4.42 0.06
N THR A 30 21.16 4.06 0.12
CA THR A 30 20.59 3.25 1.22
C THR A 30 20.51 1.76 0.89
N LEU A 31 20.62 1.40 -0.39
CA LEU A 31 20.61 0.01 -0.85
C LEU A 31 22.05 -0.48 -1.06
N GLY A 32 22.54 -1.33 -0.15
CA GLY A 32 23.82 -2.02 -0.28
C GLY A 32 23.64 -3.48 -0.71
N TYR A 33 24.67 -4.05 -1.32
CA TYR A 33 24.76 -5.49 -1.57
C TYR A 33 26.09 -6.03 -1.03
N LYS A 34 26.06 -7.21 -0.42
CA LYS A 34 27.28 -7.91 0.01
C LYS A 34 27.09 -9.40 -0.21
N ASN A 35 27.99 -10.00 -0.99
CA ASN A 35 27.99 -11.43 -1.31
C ASN A 35 26.65 -11.93 -1.90
N GLY A 36 26.00 -11.12 -2.73
CA GLY A 36 24.70 -11.46 -3.34
C GLY A 36 23.47 -11.20 -2.46
N PHE A 37 23.65 -10.78 -1.20
CA PHE A 37 22.55 -10.44 -0.30
C PHE A 37 22.33 -8.93 -0.21
N ILE A 38 21.06 -8.53 -0.08
CA ILE A 38 20.65 -7.14 0.14
C ILE A 38 21.00 -6.73 1.57
N LEU A 39 21.72 -5.63 1.72
CA LEU A 39 22.01 -5.00 3.00
C LEU A 39 21.32 -3.62 3.05
N PRO A 40 20.15 -3.51 3.70
CA PRO A 40 19.51 -2.23 3.88
C PRO A 40 20.33 -1.37 4.86
N ARG A 41 20.74 -0.18 4.41
CA ARG A 41 21.45 0.79 5.24
C ARG A 41 20.50 1.92 5.63
N ARG A 42 20.31 2.12 6.93
CA ARG A 42 19.53 3.24 7.45
C ARG A 42 20.28 4.57 7.21
N PRO A 43 19.65 5.58 6.62
CA PRO A 43 20.25 6.90 6.49
C PRO A 43 20.33 7.58 7.86
N SER A 44 21.46 8.23 8.16
CA SER A 44 21.66 9.01 9.41
C SER A 44 21.27 10.48 9.27
N VAL A 45 21.20 10.96 8.03
CA VAL A 45 20.94 12.38 7.69
C VAL A 45 19.97 12.40 6.50
N VAL A 46 18.97 13.28 6.56
CA VAL A 46 18.03 13.52 5.45
C VAL A 46 18.67 14.43 4.41
N ILE A 47 18.07 14.44 3.22
CA ILE A 47 18.28 15.50 2.24
C ILE A 47 18.09 16.87 2.92
N GLY A 48 19.08 17.76 2.74
CA GLY A 48 19.14 19.06 3.37
C GLY A 48 20.05 19.15 4.59
N LYS A 49 20.86 18.11 4.89
CA LYS A 49 21.73 18.01 6.09
C LYS A 49 20.97 18.03 7.43
N GLU A 50 19.69 17.71 7.39
CA GLU A 50 18.89 17.55 8.60
C GLU A 50 19.25 16.23 9.28
N VAL A 51 19.81 16.30 10.49
CA VAL A 51 20.14 15.10 11.28
C VAL A 51 18.83 14.42 11.66
N LEU A 52 18.67 13.16 11.30
CA LEU A 52 17.55 12.37 11.77
C LEU A 52 17.75 12.13 13.27
N ALA A 53 16.93 12.77 14.11
CA ALA A 53 16.80 12.40 15.51
C ALA A 53 16.18 11.00 15.57
N SER A 54 17.00 9.97 15.42
CA SER A 54 16.59 8.58 15.62
C SER A 54 17.03 8.16 17.00
N GLU A 55 16.23 8.49 18.01
CA GLU A 55 16.22 7.65 19.19
C GLU A 55 15.64 6.30 18.75
N PRO A 56 16.36 5.17 18.89
CA PRO A 56 15.80 3.87 18.56
C PRO A 56 14.57 3.67 19.45
N LEU A 57 13.39 3.60 18.84
CA LEU A 57 12.15 3.35 19.56
C LEU A 57 12.33 2.08 20.40
N THR A 58 12.18 2.21 21.71
CA THR A 58 12.21 1.07 22.61
C THR A 58 11.00 0.19 22.27
N HIS A 59 11.07 -1.12 22.52
CA HIS A 59 9.92 -2.02 22.30
C HIS A 59 8.62 -1.49 22.93
N HIS A 60 8.72 -0.90 24.11
CA HIS A 60 7.61 -0.25 24.81
C HIS A 60 7.03 0.98 24.07
N ASP A 61 7.83 1.73 23.31
CA ASP A 61 7.35 2.87 22.53
C ASP A 61 6.66 2.41 21.24
N ILE A 62 7.10 1.28 20.69
CA ILE A 62 6.45 0.61 19.54
C ILE A 62 5.07 0.10 19.95
N ASP A 63 4.95 -0.53 21.12
CA ASP A 63 3.67 -1.05 21.62
C ASP A 63 2.63 0.06 21.83
N LYS A 64 3.06 1.25 22.26
CA LYS A 64 2.20 2.43 22.41
C LYS A 64 1.78 3.05 21.07
N LEU A 65 2.59 2.90 20.03
CA LEU A 65 2.30 3.38 18.67
C LEU A 65 1.39 2.44 17.89
N CYS A 66 1.18 1.22 18.39
CA CYS A 66 0.21 0.30 17.84
C CYS A 66 -1.19 0.85 18.14
N PHE A 67 -1.70 1.70 17.24
CA PHE A 67 -3.12 2.02 17.22
C PHE A 67 -3.86 0.70 17.09
N GLU A 68 -4.72 0.39 18.06
CA GLU A 68 -5.68 -0.69 17.96
C GLU A 68 -6.38 -0.50 16.62
N ALA A 69 -6.16 -1.44 15.68
CA ALA A 69 -6.74 -1.33 14.36
C ALA A 69 -8.23 -1.06 14.57
N PRO A 70 -8.79 0.06 14.06
CA PRO A 70 -10.20 0.34 14.27
C PRO A 70 -10.93 -0.89 13.76
N CYS A 71 -11.57 -1.61 14.69
CA CYS A 71 -12.37 -2.76 14.34
C CYS A 71 -13.45 -2.23 13.40
N THR A 72 -13.26 -2.42 12.10
CA THR A 72 -14.22 -2.05 11.08
C THR A 72 -15.39 -2.99 11.29
N VAL A 73 -16.32 -2.61 12.16
CA VAL A 73 -17.55 -3.34 12.45
C VAL A 73 -18.40 -3.54 11.18
N TYR A 74 -18.02 -2.89 10.06
CA TYR A 74 -18.75 -2.92 8.79
C TYR A 74 -18.05 -3.61 7.62
N ASP A 75 -16.79 -4.07 7.73
CA ASP A 75 -16.08 -4.72 6.63
C ASP A 75 -15.68 -6.15 7.00
N LYS A 76 -16.67 -7.03 7.14
CA LYS A 76 -16.44 -8.43 6.75
C LYS A 76 -16.81 -8.52 5.27
N PRO A 77 -15.87 -8.43 4.32
CA PRO A 77 -16.17 -8.92 2.99
C PRO A 77 -16.46 -10.41 3.17
N GLN A 78 -17.72 -10.78 3.01
CA GLN A 78 -18.11 -12.17 2.90
C GLN A 78 -17.57 -12.62 1.54
N TYR A 79 -16.29 -13.00 1.52
CA TYR A 79 -15.68 -13.54 0.33
C TYR A 79 -16.35 -14.89 0.07
N GLU A 80 -17.06 -14.98 -1.05
CA GLU A 80 -17.42 -16.29 -1.57
C GLU A 80 -16.12 -16.98 -2.02
N GLU A 81 -16.00 -18.26 -1.73
CA GLU A 81 -14.84 -19.04 -2.15
C GLU A 81 -14.76 -19.03 -3.68
N PHE A 82 -13.60 -18.64 -4.22
CA PHE A 82 -13.38 -18.63 -5.65
C PHE A 82 -13.38 -20.06 -6.18
N ILE A 83 -14.39 -20.40 -7.00
CA ILE A 83 -14.48 -21.70 -7.68
C ILE A 83 -14.15 -21.48 -9.16
N PRO A 84 -13.06 -22.07 -9.69
CA PRO A 84 -12.73 -22.00 -11.10
C PRO A 84 -13.88 -22.52 -11.98
N ALA A 85 -14.10 -21.90 -13.15
CA ALA A 85 -15.21 -22.22 -14.04
C ALA A 85 -15.28 -23.70 -14.45
N HIS A 86 -14.12 -24.35 -14.62
CA HIS A 86 -14.04 -25.77 -14.97
C HIS A 86 -14.49 -26.69 -13.82
N VAL A 87 -14.39 -26.25 -12.56
CA VAL A 87 -14.91 -26.96 -11.38
C VAL A 87 -16.42 -26.69 -11.23
N ALA A 88 -16.86 -25.46 -11.44
CA ALA A 88 -18.26 -25.07 -11.32
C ALA A 88 -19.19 -25.67 -12.40
N LEU A 89 -18.62 -26.02 -13.56
CA LEU A 89 -19.36 -26.49 -14.73
C LEU A 89 -19.09 -27.96 -15.10
N ASP A 90 -18.29 -28.68 -14.31
CA ASP A 90 -17.84 -30.07 -14.57
C ASP A 90 -18.99 -31.02 -14.92
N LYS A 91 -20.20 -30.77 -14.38
CA LYS A 91 -21.41 -31.59 -14.62
C LYS A 91 -22.58 -30.83 -15.23
N LYS A 92 -22.44 -29.53 -15.53
CA LYS A 92 -23.50 -28.78 -16.20
C LYS A 92 -23.41 -29.09 -17.69
N ARG A 93 -24.18 -30.09 -18.13
CA ARG A 93 -24.42 -30.37 -19.54
C ARG A 93 -24.85 -29.07 -20.22
N THR A 94 -24.01 -28.53 -21.10
CA THR A 94 -24.39 -27.51 -22.08
C THR A 94 -25.37 -28.14 -23.06
N ILE A 95 -26.62 -28.26 -22.65
CA ILE A 95 -27.75 -28.52 -23.55
C ILE A 95 -28.69 -27.34 -23.35
N ALA A 96 -28.24 -26.19 -23.82
CA ALA A 96 -29.15 -25.14 -24.24
C ALA A 96 -29.50 -25.43 -25.71
N GLU A 97 -30.18 -26.56 -25.96
CA GLU A 97 -30.80 -26.84 -27.26
C GLU A 97 -31.95 -25.87 -27.44
N HIS A 98 -31.63 -24.67 -27.93
CA HIS A 98 -32.63 -23.73 -28.40
C HIS A 98 -33.07 -24.19 -29.78
N PHE A 99 -34.23 -24.84 -29.85
CA PHE A 99 -34.90 -25.09 -31.12
C PHE A 99 -35.46 -23.76 -31.63
N ALA A 100 -34.85 -23.24 -32.69
CA ALA A 100 -35.35 -22.09 -33.42
C ALA A 100 -35.78 -22.54 -34.83
N TRP A 101 -36.95 -22.09 -35.27
CA TRP A 101 -37.40 -22.24 -36.64
C TRP A 101 -37.66 -20.86 -37.23
N PHE A 102 -37.33 -20.70 -38.51
CA PHE A 102 -37.55 -19.48 -39.28
C PHE A 102 -38.54 -19.79 -40.39
N ASP A 103 -39.63 -19.02 -40.43
CA ASP A 103 -40.58 -19.00 -41.53
C ASP A 103 -39.92 -18.37 -42.76
N ASN A 104 -39.96 -19.08 -43.89
CA ASN A 104 -39.44 -18.59 -45.17
C ASN A 104 -40.61 -18.02 -45.99
N PRO A 105 -40.69 -16.70 -46.23
CA PRO A 105 -41.81 -16.14 -46.98
C PRO A 105 -41.68 -16.54 -48.46
N GLN A 106 -42.78 -17.10 -48.97
CA GLN A 106 -42.97 -17.63 -50.33
C GLN A 106 -42.62 -16.59 -51.41
N LEU A 107 -42.00 -17.07 -52.50
CA LEU A 107 -41.93 -16.39 -53.80
C LEU A 107 -43.24 -16.59 -54.59
#